data_AF-A0A1S9BVT2-F1
#
_entry.id   AF-A0A1S9BVT2-F1
#
_cell.length_a   1.000
_cell.length_b   1.000
_cell.length_c   1.000
_cell.angle_alpha   90.00
_cell.angle_beta   90.00
_cell.angle_gamma   90.00
#
_symmetry.space_group_name_H-M   'P 1'
#
loop_
_entity.id
_entity.type
_entity.pdbx_description
1 polymer ?
#
loop_
_entity_poly.entity_id
_entity_poly.type
_entity_poly.pdbx_seq_one_letter_code
_entity_poly.pdbx_strand_id
1 'polypeptide(L)'
;MRANIIYGGGDSVDYDELTATRSDVPEGLTFLGHNSDGDPETGELPNMQNMHSAPGYSENRPDIPIHQATFIGYTLDTSGDEKIVFTVPHGVYPGDDSAYVGCDPEDIGLNADVIANGHETAGIVGTYGSDGNLQAKHLITGEVGYGANGKVIGSAANRGAVTRTLSAGESYTINEGFFSDGKITAKDLTSQTVGTAAAGNILKNFIAWVNGTRIVGTMKHITDDASITYTSDNGTKVVVGDACFVSKNSDNVDRFQVRYNGTQGFITPNTLFAIGLDKLRSALELTAAKIKKGESIAGITGTWYGNKKAIKAFAARGFGTSSNSWITSDSESFTMPANGTVYYGGATGDYNGSGSGTCRIYKNGTVVDNRDVTGNSYNWRGTMVNKSFSANAGDVITVEATAPSGSTVLCFIQAVIVY
;
A
#
# COMPACT_ATOMS: atom_id res chain seq x y z
N MET A 1 113.83 -6.97 -5.40
CA MET A 1 114.95 -6.34 -4.67
C MET A 1 116.01 -7.43 -4.45
N ARG A 2 117.20 -7.34 -5.04
CA ARG A 2 118.29 -8.30 -4.76
C ARG A 2 118.94 -7.88 -3.44
N ALA A 3 118.51 -8.47 -2.33
CA ALA A 3 119.22 -8.31 -1.06
C ALA A 3 120.45 -9.23 -1.05
N ASN A 4 121.51 -8.81 -1.75
CA ASN A 4 122.85 -9.35 -1.50
C ASN A 4 123.41 -8.62 -0.28
N ILE A 5 123.31 -9.26 0.88
CA ILE A 5 123.89 -8.89 2.17
C ILE A 5 124.48 -10.22 2.68
N ILE A 6 125.76 -10.46 2.98
CA ILE A 6 127.06 -9.76 3.16
C ILE A 6 128.12 -10.80 2.66
N TYR A 7 129.38 -10.50 2.30
CA TYR A 7 130.53 -10.48 3.23
C TYR A 7 131.73 -9.72 2.67
N GLY A 8 132.16 -8.72 3.47
CA GLY A 8 133.58 -8.42 3.64
C GLY A 8 134.25 -9.61 4.35
N GLY A 9 135.47 -9.93 3.96
CA GLY A 9 136.14 -11.16 4.34
C GLY A 9 136.42 -11.30 5.85
N GLY A 10 136.39 -12.55 6.33
CA GLY A 10 137.04 -12.96 7.58
C GLY A 10 136.37 -14.11 8.30
N ASP A 11 135.05 -14.07 8.45
CA ASP A 11 134.29 -15.01 9.27
C ASP A 11 133.43 -15.90 8.38
N SER A 12 133.50 -17.23 8.58
CA SER A 12 132.58 -18.17 7.95
C SER A 12 131.17 -17.83 8.41
N VAL A 13 130.31 -17.43 7.49
CA VAL A 13 128.88 -17.26 7.79
C VAL A 13 128.36 -18.63 8.15
N ASP A 14 127.94 -18.80 9.40
CA ASP A 14 127.15 -19.95 9.76
C ASP A 14 125.73 -19.67 9.26
N TYR A 15 125.39 -20.23 8.09
CA TYR A 15 124.08 -20.05 7.47
C TYR A 15 122.95 -20.59 8.37
N ASP A 16 123.27 -21.43 9.36
CA ASP A 16 122.32 -21.94 10.34
C ASP A 16 121.93 -20.88 11.39
N GLU A 17 122.66 -19.77 11.51
CA GLU A 17 122.28 -18.62 12.35
C GLU A 17 121.21 -17.72 11.68
N LEU A 18 120.95 -17.90 10.38
CA LEU A 18 119.87 -17.19 9.68
C LEU A 18 118.51 -17.78 10.06
N THR A 19 117.51 -16.93 10.29
CA THR A 19 116.16 -17.38 10.70
C THR A 19 115.16 -17.41 9.56
N ALA A 20 115.48 -16.80 8.41
CA ALA A 20 114.62 -16.83 7.24
C ALA A 20 114.70 -18.20 6.56
N THR A 21 113.54 -18.81 6.38
CA THR A 21 113.35 -20.04 5.61
C THR A 21 112.72 -19.71 4.26
N ARG A 22 112.59 -20.72 3.39
CA ARG A 22 111.93 -20.54 2.08
C ARG A 22 110.50 -20.01 2.21
N SER A 23 109.77 -20.39 3.26
CA SER A 23 108.40 -19.91 3.52
C SER A 23 108.30 -18.47 4.04
N ASP A 24 109.43 -17.85 4.42
CA ASP A 24 109.45 -16.47 4.91
C ASP A 24 109.77 -15.43 3.82
N VAL A 25 110.24 -15.91 2.65
CA VAL A 25 110.72 -15.05 1.55
C VAL A 25 109.76 -15.11 0.36
N PRO A 26 109.33 -13.95 -0.20
CA PRO A 26 108.43 -13.92 -1.35
C PRO A 26 108.92 -14.75 -2.52
N GLU A 27 107.99 -15.45 -3.16
CA GLU A 27 108.27 -16.29 -4.33
C GLU A 27 108.97 -15.50 -5.45
N GLY A 28 109.85 -16.18 -6.18
CA GLY A 28 110.64 -15.57 -7.25
C GLY A 28 111.76 -14.65 -6.77
N LEU A 29 111.87 -14.36 -5.46
CA LEU A 29 113.06 -13.74 -4.87
C LEU A 29 114.05 -14.82 -4.42
N THR A 30 115.33 -14.57 -4.69
CA THR A 30 116.44 -15.42 -4.24
C THR A 30 117.06 -14.87 -2.95
N PHE A 31 117.40 -15.74 -2.01
CA PHE A 31 118.00 -15.37 -0.73
C PHE A 31 118.98 -16.45 -0.24
N LEU A 32 119.78 -16.12 0.77
CA LEU A 32 120.55 -17.07 1.56
C LEU A 32 119.86 -17.19 2.91
N GLY A 33 119.59 -18.41 3.37
CA GLY A 33 118.74 -18.69 4.53
C GLY A 33 119.24 -19.84 5.39
N HIS A 34 118.43 -20.21 6.39
CA HIS A 34 118.65 -21.38 7.24
C HIS A 34 118.90 -22.66 6.41
N ASN A 35 120.00 -23.39 6.65
CA ASN A 35 120.45 -24.57 5.89
C ASN A 35 120.73 -24.36 4.39
N SER A 36 120.96 -23.12 3.92
CA SER A 36 121.27 -22.88 2.50
C SER A 36 122.65 -23.36 2.07
N ASP A 37 123.54 -23.70 3.01
CA ASP A 37 124.91 -24.22 2.77
C ASP A 37 125.75 -23.41 1.76
N GLY A 38 125.45 -22.12 1.62
CA GLY A 38 126.11 -21.21 0.68
C GLY A 38 125.49 -21.12 -0.72
N ASP A 39 124.46 -21.92 -1.02
CA ASP A 39 123.74 -21.88 -2.30
C ASP A 39 122.48 -20.99 -2.20
N PRO A 40 122.26 -20.05 -3.13
CA PRO A 40 121.04 -19.24 -3.14
C PRO A 40 119.77 -20.08 -3.29
N GLU A 41 118.87 -19.96 -2.32
CA GLU A 41 117.54 -20.56 -2.38
C GLU A 41 116.53 -19.58 -2.99
N THR A 42 115.41 -20.13 -3.49
CA THR A 42 114.27 -19.32 -3.94
C THR A 42 113.15 -19.39 -2.91
N GLY A 43 112.61 -18.22 -2.56
CA GLY A 43 111.47 -18.09 -1.66
C GLY A 43 110.23 -18.81 -2.18
N GLU A 44 109.38 -19.22 -1.24
CA GLU A 44 108.13 -19.93 -1.46
C GLU A 44 106.92 -19.20 -0.83
N LEU A 45 107.12 -18.07 -0.13
CA LEU A 45 106.01 -17.27 0.38
C LEU A 45 105.23 -16.68 -0.81
N PRO A 46 103.96 -17.01 -1.00
CA PRO A 46 103.22 -16.53 -2.17
C PRO A 46 103.22 -15.00 -2.26
N ASN A 47 103.59 -14.45 -3.42
CA ASN A 47 103.48 -13.02 -3.66
C ASN A 47 102.09 -12.71 -4.20
N MET A 48 101.26 -12.08 -3.38
CA MET A 48 99.84 -11.86 -3.70
C MET A 48 99.62 -10.78 -4.76
N GLN A 49 100.66 -10.10 -5.24
CA GLN A 49 100.60 -9.30 -6.46
C GLN A 49 100.45 -10.17 -7.72
N ASN A 50 100.91 -11.43 -7.67
CA ASN A 50 100.68 -12.39 -8.74
C ASN A 50 99.26 -12.96 -8.66
N MET A 51 98.71 -13.36 -9.81
CA MET A 51 97.30 -13.75 -9.91
C MET A 51 96.93 -14.97 -9.08
N HIS A 52 97.78 -16.01 -8.98
CA HIS A 52 97.47 -17.24 -8.21
C HIS A 52 96.07 -17.84 -8.48
N SER A 53 95.58 -17.72 -9.71
CA SER A 53 94.22 -18.08 -10.14
C SER A 53 93.08 -17.21 -9.60
N ALA A 54 93.38 -16.13 -8.87
CA ALA A 54 92.44 -15.10 -8.50
C ALA A 54 91.96 -14.32 -9.74
N PRO A 55 90.73 -13.79 -9.73
CA PRO A 55 90.26 -12.89 -10.77
C PRO A 55 90.92 -11.51 -10.65
N GLY A 56 90.84 -10.73 -11.73
CA GLY A 56 91.26 -9.33 -11.72
C GLY A 56 90.24 -8.43 -11.02
N TYR A 57 90.70 -7.31 -10.47
CA TYR A 57 89.89 -6.37 -9.69
C TYR A 57 88.71 -5.77 -10.48
N SER A 58 88.91 -5.48 -11.77
CA SER A 58 87.85 -4.95 -12.66
C SER A 58 88.25 -5.12 -14.13
N GLU A 59 87.31 -4.88 -15.04
CA GLU A 59 87.58 -4.85 -16.49
C GLU A 59 88.70 -3.86 -16.88
N ASN A 60 88.81 -2.74 -16.16
CA ASN A 60 89.82 -1.70 -16.42
C ASN A 60 91.17 -1.98 -15.73
N ARG A 61 91.21 -2.92 -14.78
CA ARG A 61 92.41 -3.32 -14.02
C ARG A 61 92.43 -4.85 -13.87
N PRO A 62 92.53 -5.62 -14.98
CA PRO A 62 92.44 -7.08 -14.95
C PRO A 62 93.69 -7.74 -14.37
N ASP A 63 94.84 -7.05 -14.39
CA ASP A 63 96.14 -7.57 -13.94
C ASP A 63 96.38 -7.38 -12.43
N ILE A 64 95.38 -6.89 -11.69
CA ILE A 64 95.46 -6.67 -10.24
C ILE A 64 94.56 -7.69 -9.56
N PRO A 65 95.09 -8.67 -8.82
CA PRO A 65 94.28 -9.75 -8.27
C PRO A 65 93.39 -9.29 -7.12
N ILE A 66 92.20 -9.89 -7.03
CA ILE A 66 91.35 -9.88 -5.83
C ILE A 66 91.27 -11.30 -5.26
N HIS A 67 91.97 -11.52 -4.15
CA HIS A 67 92.01 -12.81 -3.50
C HIS A 67 90.80 -12.98 -2.56
N GLN A 68 90.16 -14.14 -2.60
CA GLN A 68 89.07 -14.46 -1.69
C GLN A 68 89.59 -14.55 -0.25
N ALA A 69 88.92 -13.88 0.69
CA ALA A 69 89.24 -13.99 2.11
C ALA A 69 89.08 -15.45 2.61
N THR A 70 90.00 -15.91 3.45
CA THR A 70 89.97 -17.27 4.02
C THR A 70 88.95 -17.43 5.14
N PHE A 71 88.59 -16.32 5.78
CA PHE A 71 87.52 -16.24 6.75
C PHE A 71 86.87 -14.85 6.65
N ILE A 72 85.55 -14.85 6.74
CA ILE A 72 84.70 -13.66 6.75
C ILE A 72 83.79 -13.80 7.96
N GLY A 73 83.69 -12.74 8.76
CA GLY A 73 82.83 -12.77 9.93
C GLY A 73 82.58 -11.40 10.51
N TYR A 74 81.75 -11.39 11.54
CA TYR A 74 81.55 -10.25 12.40
C TYR A 74 82.24 -10.50 13.74
N THR A 75 82.85 -9.47 14.30
CA THR A 75 83.35 -9.49 15.68
C THR A 75 83.10 -8.15 16.33
N LEU A 76 83.13 -8.13 17.66
CA LEU A 76 83.35 -6.92 18.42
C LEU A 76 84.86 -6.75 18.60
N ASP A 77 85.37 -5.54 18.37
CA ASP A 77 86.75 -5.23 18.75
C ASP A 77 86.88 -5.07 20.28
N THR A 78 88.10 -4.86 20.77
CA THR A 78 88.36 -4.66 22.21
C THR A 78 87.73 -3.39 22.79
N SER A 79 87.22 -2.49 21.93
CA SER A 79 86.48 -1.29 22.29
C SER A 79 84.96 -1.52 22.33
N GLY A 80 84.48 -2.67 21.84
CA GLY A 80 83.07 -3.04 21.80
C GLY A 80 82.35 -2.61 20.51
N ASP A 81 83.07 -2.14 19.50
CA ASP A 81 82.48 -1.73 18.24
C ASP A 81 82.37 -2.93 17.28
N GLU A 82 81.27 -3.01 16.53
CA GLU A 82 81.07 -4.01 15.48
C GLU A 82 82.06 -3.80 14.33
N LYS A 83 82.68 -4.89 13.89
CA LYS A 83 83.61 -4.94 12.76
C LYS A 83 83.27 -6.10 11.85
N ILE A 84 83.32 -5.83 10.55
CA ILE A 84 83.46 -6.89 9.53
C ILE A 84 84.94 -7.19 9.45
N VAL A 85 85.30 -8.47 9.62
CA VAL A 85 86.69 -8.92 9.62
C VAL A 85 86.94 -9.89 8.48
N PHE A 86 88.11 -9.74 7.87
CA PHE A 86 88.61 -10.59 6.81
C PHE A 86 89.93 -11.19 7.24
N THR A 87 90.07 -12.50 7.09
CA THR A 87 91.39 -13.15 7.20
C THR A 87 92.01 -13.25 5.82
N VAL A 88 93.11 -12.54 5.61
CA VAL A 88 93.82 -12.55 4.34
C VAL A 88 94.46 -13.92 4.07
N PRO A 89 94.46 -14.42 2.83
CA PRO A 89 95.25 -15.58 2.44
C PRO A 89 96.73 -15.42 2.79
N HIS A 90 97.37 -16.53 3.16
CA HIS A 90 98.80 -16.55 3.52
C HIS A 90 99.68 -16.12 2.35
N GLY A 91 100.48 -15.08 2.54
CA GLY A 91 101.36 -14.52 1.51
C GLY A 91 101.82 -13.11 1.86
N VAL A 92 102.64 -12.54 0.98
CA VAL A 92 103.06 -11.13 1.07
C VAL A 92 102.13 -10.26 0.22
N TYR A 93 101.69 -9.14 0.79
CA TYR A 93 100.88 -8.11 0.11
C TYR A 93 101.73 -6.84 -0.01
N PRO A 94 102.31 -6.53 -1.18
CA PRO A 94 103.30 -5.47 -1.30
C PRO A 94 102.77 -4.03 -1.19
N GLY A 95 101.45 -3.83 -1.00
CA GLY A 95 100.83 -2.51 -0.83
C GLY A 95 100.49 -1.82 -2.17
N ASP A 96 100.19 -0.52 -2.16
CA ASP A 96 100.04 0.33 -3.36
C ASP A 96 99.01 -0.16 -4.42
N ASP A 97 97.83 -0.61 -3.98
CA ASP A 97 96.76 -1.10 -4.86
C ASP A 97 97.20 -2.24 -5.81
N SER A 98 98.21 -3.01 -5.42
CA SER A 98 98.78 -4.09 -6.24
C SER A 98 98.09 -5.45 -6.05
N ALA A 99 97.30 -5.60 -4.98
CA ALA A 99 96.47 -6.77 -4.70
C ALA A 99 95.37 -6.39 -3.70
N TYR A 100 94.18 -6.98 -3.85
CA TYR A 100 93.06 -6.80 -2.92
C TYR A 100 92.66 -8.14 -2.30
N VAL A 101 91.98 -8.05 -1.15
CA VAL A 101 91.28 -9.18 -0.53
C VAL A 101 89.81 -8.81 -0.45
N GLY A 102 88.94 -9.71 -0.92
CA GLY A 102 87.50 -9.48 -0.97
C GLY A 102 86.70 -10.74 -0.64
N CYS A 103 85.38 -10.57 -0.71
CA CYS A 103 84.42 -11.65 -0.65
C CYS A 103 83.23 -11.35 -1.56
N ASP A 104 82.39 -12.35 -1.78
CA ASP A 104 81.11 -12.12 -2.41
C ASP A 104 80.17 -11.44 -1.38
N PRO A 105 79.30 -10.48 -1.79
CA PRO A 105 78.37 -9.83 -0.87
C PRO A 105 77.47 -10.83 -0.11
N GLU A 106 77.16 -11.98 -0.70
CA GLU A 106 76.37 -13.04 -0.07
C GLU A 106 77.05 -13.65 1.16
N ASP A 107 78.39 -13.67 1.21
CA ASP A 107 79.17 -14.21 2.33
C ASP A 107 79.00 -13.37 3.61
N ILE A 108 78.64 -12.08 3.47
CA ILE A 108 78.31 -11.19 4.58
C ILE A 108 76.79 -11.06 4.78
N GLY A 109 76.00 -11.94 4.15
CA GLY A 109 74.55 -12.01 4.30
C GLY A 109 73.78 -10.98 3.46
N LEU A 110 74.42 -10.28 2.52
CA LEU A 110 73.72 -9.39 1.60
C LEU A 110 73.09 -10.19 0.47
N ASN A 111 71.80 -10.01 0.28
CA ASN A 111 71.04 -10.50 -0.87
C ASN A 111 69.86 -9.55 -1.12
N ALA A 112 69.19 -9.72 -2.26
CA ALA A 112 68.09 -8.84 -2.64
C ALA A 112 66.95 -8.86 -1.61
N ASP A 113 66.68 -10.01 -0.98
CA ASP A 113 65.53 -10.20 -0.08
C ASP A 113 65.70 -9.52 1.28
N VAL A 114 66.92 -9.10 1.66
CA VAL A 114 67.19 -8.36 2.90
C VAL A 114 67.37 -6.86 2.67
N ILE A 115 67.51 -6.43 1.43
CA ILE A 115 67.66 -5.02 1.05
C ILE A 115 66.28 -4.48 0.64
N ALA A 116 65.93 -3.30 1.14
CA ALA A 116 64.65 -2.65 0.81
C ALA A 116 64.46 -2.47 -0.71
N ASN A 117 63.24 -2.71 -1.19
CA ASN A 117 62.91 -2.60 -2.60
C ASN A 117 63.39 -1.28 -3.22
N GLY A 118 64.18 -1.37 -4.30
CA GLY A 118 64.70 -0.21 -5.04
C GLY A 118 65.91 0.49 -4.39
N HIS A 119 66.40 0.03 -3.24
CA HIS A 119 67.68 0.46 -2.69
C HIS A 119 68.82 -0.46 -3.17
N GLU A 120 70.01 0.09 -3.36
CA GLU A 120 71.20 -0.64 -3.78
C GLU A 120 72.25 -0.67 -2.67
N THR A 121 72.86 -1.83 -2.42
CA THR A 121 73.99 -1.98 -1.49
C THR A 121 74.96 -3.00 -2.05
N ALA A 122 76.24 -2.65 -2.15
CA ALA A 122 77.30 -3.50 -2.72
C ALA A 122 76.94 -4.08 -4.13
N GLY A 123 76.27 -3.29 -4.97
CA GLY A 123 75.85 -3.71 -6.32
C GLY A 123 74.58 -4.56 -6.37
N ILE A 124 73.96 -4.89 -5.22
CA ILE A 124 72.72 -5.66 -5.15
C ILE A 124 71.54 -4.69 -4.97
N VAL A 125 70.56 -4.77 -5.88
CA VAL A 125 69.28 -4.05 -5.75
C VAL A 125 68.30 -4.89 -4.93
N GLY A 126 67.74 -4.30 -3.89
CA GLY A 126 66.80 -4.96 -2.99
C GLY A 126 65.42 -5.22 -3.58
N THR A 127 64.79 -6.26 -3.06
CA THR A 127 63.43 -6.75 -3.37
C THR A 127 62.55 -6.85 -2.13
N TYR A 128 63.08 -6.61 -0.92
CA TYR A 128 62.32 -6.71 0.33
C TYR A 128 61.09 -5.79 0.31
N GLY A 129 59.92 -6.40 0.50
CA GLY A 129 58.62 -5.71 0.53
C GLY A 129 58.06 -5.33 -0.85
N SER A 130 58.70 -5.73 -1.95
CA SER A 130 58.28 -5.44 -3.33
C SER A 130 56.90 -6.01 -3.70
N ASP A 131 56.45 -7.05 -3.00
CA ASP A 131 55.14 -7.69 -3.10
C ASP A 131 54.06 -7.01 -2.22
N GLY A 132 54.44 -5.98 -1.45
CA GLY A 132 53.53 -5.23 -0.58
C GLY A 132 52.47 -4.44 -1.35
N ASN A 133 51.20 -4.80 -1.16
CA ASN A 133 50.04 -4.17 -1.83
C ASN A 133 49.29 -3.15 -0.95
N LEU A 134 49.95 -2.62 0.08
CA LEU A 134 49.37 -1.66 1.02
C LEU A 134 49.07 -0.32 0.33
N GLN A 135 47.83 0.15 0.46
CA GLN A 135 47.36 1.43 -0.07
C GLN A 135 46.87 2.31 1.07
N ALA A 136 46.88 3.63 0.89
CA ALA A 136 46.40 4.58 1.90
C ALA A 136 44.97 4.26 2.39
N LYS A 137 44.09 3.79 1.49
CA LYS A 137 42.70 3.40 1.85
C LYS A 137 42.60 2.16 2.75
N HIS A 138 43.67 1.37 2.88
CA HIS A 138 43.70 0.20 3.77
C HIS A 138 44.06 0.58 5.21
N LEU A 139 44.37 1.84 5.47
CA LEU A 139 44.77 2.35 6.78
C LEU A 139 43.84 3.49 7.18
N ILE A 140 43.52 3.56 8.48
CA ILE A 140 42.77 4.66 9.06
C ILE A 140 43.56 5.96 8.88
N THR A 141 42.87 7.09 8.63
CA THR A 141 43.50 8.40 8.51
C THR A 141 44.48 8.67 9.66
N GLY A 142 45.75 8.95 9.29
CA GLY A 142 46.83 9.23 10.24
C GLY A 142 47.67 8.03 10.64
N GLU A 143 47.18 6.80 10.43
CA GLU A 143 47.98 5.58 10.64
C GLU A 143 49.05 5.43 9.55
N VAL A 144 50.15 4.77 9.89
CA VAL A 144 51.31 4.60 9.01
C VAL A 144 51.60 3.12 8.80
N GLY A 145 51.86 2.75 7.56
CA GLY A 145 52.44 1.45 7.20
C GLY A 145 53.52 1.59 6.13
N TYR A 146 54.20 0.49 5.81
CA TYR A 146 55.24 0.45 4.77
C TYR A 146 54.87 -0.64 3.75
N GLY A 147 54.94 -0.30 2.46
CA GLY A 147 54.67 -1.23 1.35
C GLY A 147 55.77 -1.16 0.29
N ALA A 148 55.51 -1.70 -0.91
CA ALA A 148 56.50 -1.82 -1.98
C ALA A 148 57.19 -0.51 -2.39
N ASN A 149 56.50 0.62 -2.21
CA ASN A 149 56.98 1.96 -2.55
C ASN A 149 57.32 2.80 -1.31
N GLY A 150 57.58 2.16 -0.17
CA GLY A 150 57.95 2.83 1.08
C GLY A 150 56.74 3.22 1.95
N LYS A 151 56.86 4.37 2.63
CA LYS A 151 55.90 4.83 3.65
C LYS A 151 54.53 5.17 3.05
N VAL A 152 53.47 4.59 3.60
CA VAL A 152 52.06 4.85 3.26
C VAL A 152 51.36 5.48 4.46
N ILE A 153 50.73 6.64 4.25
CA ILE A 153 49.91 7.30 5.27
C ILE A 153 48.45 7.00 4.96
N GLY A 154 47.69 6.57 5.98
CA GLY A 154 46.30 6.18 5.82
C GLY A 154 45.38 7.33 5.45
N SER A 155 44.33 6.99 4.69
CA SER A 155 43.32 7.94 4.20
C SER A 155 41.87 7.50 4.50
N ALA A 156 41.66 6.29 5.03
CA ALA A 156 40.31 5.79 5.29
C ALA A 156 39.70 6.42 6.55
N ALA A 157 38.48 6.94 6.43
CA ALA A 157 37.77 7.51 7.56
C ALA A 157 37.46 6.46 8.63
N ASN A 158 37.72 6.78 9.89
CA ASN A 158 37.19 6.02 11.02
C ASN A 158 35.73 6.43 11.25
N ARG A 159 34.81 5.48 11.08
CA ARG A 159 33.36 5.67 11.20
C ARG A 159 32.82 5.21 12.56
N GLY A 160 33.66 4.59 13.39
CA GLY A 160 33.27 4.07 14.70
C GLY A 160 32.14 3.02 14.62
N ALA A 161 31.34 2.93 15.68
CA ALA A 161 30.21 2.01 15.73
C ALA A 161 28.96 2.63 15.07
N VAL A 162 28.26 1.87 14.21
CA VAL A 162 27.02 2.34 13.57
C VAL A 162 25.80 1.62 14.13
N THR A 163 24.94 2.37 14.83
CA THR A 163 23.66 1.87 15.34
C THR A 163 22.51 2.72 14.80
N ARG A 164 21.53 2.07 14.16
CA ARG A 164 20.32 2.74 13.64
C ARG A 164 19.09 1.88 13.85
N THR A 165 17.95 2.53 14.04
CA THR A 165 16.64 1.87 14.03
C THR A 165 15.82 2.42 12.87
N LEU A 166 15.36 1.56 11.97
CA LEU A 166 14.66 1.94 10.74
C LEU A 166 13.18 1.56 10.80
N SER A 167 12.34 2.50 10.41
CA SER A 167 10.92 2.32 10.15
C SER A 167 10.71 1.76 8.74
N ALA A 168 9.53 1.22 8.46
CA ALA A 168 9.15 0.70 7.15
C ALA A 168 9.25 1.82 6.10
N GLY A 169 9.99 1.56 5.03
CA GLY A 169 10.26 2.52 3.96
C GLY A 169 11.47 3.44 4.22
N GLU A 170 12.07 3.42 5.41
CA GLU A 170 13.33 4.14 5.66
C GLU A 170 14.53 3.35 5.12
N SER A 171 15.59 4.09 4.76
CA SER A 171 16.86 3.52 4.33
C SER A 171 18.02 4.25 5.01
N TYR A 172 19.16 3.58 5.10
CA TYR A 172 20.38 4.14 5.66
C TYR A 172 21.59 3.74 4.80
N THR A 173 22.33 4.73 4.31
CA THR A 173 23.52 4.51 3.49
C THR A 173 24.75 4.37 4.38
N ILE A 174 25.46 3.25 4.23
CA ILE A 174 26.76 3.01 4.87
C ILE A 174 27.84 3.53 3.92
N ASN A 175 28.54 4.60 4.32
CA ASN A 175 29.65 5.16 3.55
C ASN A 175 30.94 4.35 3.79
N GLU A 176 31.84 4.32 2.82
CA GLU A 176 33.16 3.68 2.96
C GLU A 176 33.93 4.22 4.18
N GLY A 177 34.66 3.32 4.84
CA GLY A 177 35.49 3.59 6.01
C GLY A 177 35.63 2.38 6.93
N PHE A 178 36.33 2.56 8.04
CA PHE A 178 36.50 1.55 9.08
C PHE A 178 35.43 1.67 10.15
N PHE A 179 34.79 0.55 10.49
CA PHE A 179 33.75 0.48 11.51
C PHE A 179 34.23 -0.38 12.67
N SER A 180 34.02 0.09 13.90
CA SER A 180 34.43 -0.63 15.11
C SER A 180 33.40 -1.64 15.59
N ASP A 181 32.11 -1.41 15.29
CA ASP A 181 30.97 -2.27 15.62
C ASP A 181 29.72 -1.77 14.84
N GLY A 182 28.57 -2.44 14.95
CA GLY A 182 27.31 -1.86 14.52
C GLY A 182 26.10 -2.80 14.53
N LYS A 183 24.91 -2.21 14.70
CA LYS A 183 23.62 -2.90 14.60
C LYS A 183 22.56 -2.01 13.98
N ILE A 184 22.01 -2.45 12.86
CA ILE A 184 20.82 -1.83 12.25
C ILE A 184 19.60 -2.67 12.64
N THR A 185 18.63 -2.04 13.30
CA THR A 185 17.42 -2.71 13.82
C THR A 185 16.20 -2.21 13.08
N ALA A 186 15.31 -3.08 12.63
CA ALA A 186 14.00 -2.65 12.14
C ALA A 186 13.05 -2.40 13.33
N LYS A 187 12.21 -1.36 13.25
CA LYS A 187 11.13 -1.18 14.23
C LYS A 187 10.15 -2.34 14.17
N ASP A 188 9.64 -2.73 15.33
CA ASP A 188 8.65 -3.81 15.44
C ASP A 188 7.35 -3.45 14.72
N LEU A 189 6.71 -4.44 14.10
CA LEU A 189 5.48 -4.23 13.31
C LEU A 189 4.35 -3.62 14.14
N THR A 190 4.26 -3.95 15.43
CA THR A 190 3.28 -3.39 16.38
C THR A 190 3.36 -1.88 16.48
N SER A 191 4.58 -1.32 16.55
CA SER A 191 4.79 0.13 16.65
C SER A 191 4.43 0.88 15.37
N GLN A 192 4.32 0.16 14.25
CA GLN A 192 4.14 0.71 12.91
C GLN A 192 2.74 0.50 12.34
N THR A 193 1.90 -0.28 13.02
CA THR A 193 0.55 -0.63 12.57
C THR A 193 -0.50 -0.32 13.63
N VAL A 194 -0.29 0.76 14.39
CA VAL A 194 -1.23 1.18 15.45
C VAL A 194 -2.62 1.44 14.85
N GLY A 195 -3.62 0.73 15.37
CA GLY A 195 -4.99 0.83 14.88
C GLY A 195 -6.00 0.20 15.83
N THR A 196 -7.29 0.48 15.57
CA THR A 196 -8.41 0.05 16.42
C THR A 196 -9.37 -0.91 15.71
N ALA A 197 -9.13 -1.23 14.43
CA ALA A 197 -10.00 -2.10 13.66
C ALA A 197 -9.99 -3.53 14.22
N ALA A 198 -11.16 -4.05 14.56
CA ALA A 198 -11.39 -5.46 14.84
C ALA A 198 -11.84 -6.20 13.57
N ALA A 199 -11.83 -7.53 13.60
CA ALA A 199 -12.27 -8.37 12.47
C ALA A 199 -13.69 -7.99 11.98
N GLY A 200 -14.61 -7.67 12.89
CA GLY A 200 -15.97 -7.24 12.56
C GLY A 200 -16.08 -5.86 11.91
N ASN A 201 -14.99 -5.08 11.86
CA ASN A 201 -14.93 -3.79 11.18
C ASN A 201 -14.37 -3.89 9.75
N ILE A 202 -13.84 -5.05 9.37
CA ILE A 202 -13.19 -5.27 8.07
C ILE A 202 -14.07 -6.23 7.26
N LEU A 203 -14.35 -5.86 6.01
CA LEU A 203 -15.17 -6.66 5.09
C LEU A 203 -14.60 -8.09 4.97
N LYS A 204 -15.48 -9.09 4.94
CA LYS A 204 -15.10 -10.50 4.91
C LYS A 204 -14.02 -10.78 3.85
N ASN A 205 -13.02 -11.56 4.22
CA ASN A 205 -11.84 -11.94 3.41
C ASN A 205 -10.83 -10.82 3.12
N PHE A 206 -11.12 -9.55 3.44
CA PHE A 206 -10.08 -8.52 3.44
C PHE A 206 -9.16 -8.67 4.65
N ILE A 207 -7.90 -8.25 4.49
CA ILE A 207 -6.86 -8.40 5.50
C ILE A 207 -6.36 -7.02 5.90
N ALA A 208 -6.17 -6.80 7.20
CA ALA A 208 -5.47 -5.65 7.74
C ALA A 208 -4.39 -6.12 8.72
N TRP A 209 -3.35 -5.30 8.89
CA TRP A 209 -2.39 -5.44 9.99
C TRP A 209 -2.70 -4.37 11.03
N VAL A 210 -2.98 -4.79 12.25
CA VAL A 210 -3.37 -3.91 13.35
C VAL A 210 -2.59 -4.33 14.59
N ASN A 211 -1.85 -3.39 15.18
CA ASN A 211 -0.99 -3.60 16.34
C ASN A 211 -0.09 -4.84 16.19
N GLY A 212 0.52 -5.01 15.01
CA GLY A 212 1.47 -6.08 14.73
C GLY A 212 0.81 -7.42 14.38
N THR A 213 -0.51 -7.51 14.41
CA THR A 213 -1.25 -8.75 14.17
C THR A 213 -1.99 -8.70 12.85
N ARG A 214 -1.93 -9.80 12.09
CA ARG A 214 -2.74 -9.98 10.89
C ARG A 214 -4.19 -10.29 11.29
N ILE A 215 -5.11 -9.41 10.92
CA ILE A 215 -6.55 -9.57 11.14
C ILE A 215 -7.22 -9.86 9.80
N VAL A 216 -8.01 -10.93 9.75
CA VAL A 216 -8.89 -11.24 8.61
C VAL A 216 -10.29 -10.72 8.94
N GLY A 217 -10.87 -9.96 8.02
CA GLY A 217 -12.19 -9.39 8.16
C GLY A 217 -13.30 -10.44 8.21
N THR A 218 -14.32 -10.14 9.01
CA THR A 218 -15.52 -10.96 9.20
C THR A 218 -16.81 -10.18 9.00
N MET A 219 -16.75 -8.87 8.68
CA MET A 219 -17.95 -8.08 8.41
C MET A 219 -18.70 -8.64 7.20
N LYS A 220 -20.01 -8.81 7.36
CA LYS A 220 -20.88 -9.38 6.33
C LYS A 220 -21.03 -8.45 5.13
N HIS A 221 -21.11 -9.02 3.92
CA HIS A 221 -21.49 -8.26 2.73
C HIS A 221 -23.00 -8.46 2.50
N ILE A 222 -23.83 -7.60 3.10
CA ILE A 222 -25.29 -7.79 3.17
C ILE A 222 -25.92 -7.96 1.78
N THR A 223 -25.46 -7.19 0.78
CA THR A 223 -25.99 -7.27 -0.59
C THR A 223 -25.68 -8.62 -1.26
N ASP A 224 -24.39 -8.95 -1.42
CA ASP A 224 -23.96 -10.21 -2.02
C ASP A 224 -24.49 -11.45 -1.30
N ASP A 225 -24.53 -11.40 0.04
CA ASP A 225 -25.03 -12.49 0.88
C ASP A 225 -26.57 -12.58 0.89
N ALA A 226 -27.28 -11.64 0.27
CA ALA A 226 -28.73 -11.73 0.12
C ALA A 226 -29.08 -12.87 -0.86
N SER A 227 -29.97 -13.76 -0.43
CA SER A 227 -30.42 -14.91 -1.22
C SER A 227 -31.54 -14.58 -2.20
N ILE A 228 -32.20 -13.43 -2.05
CA ILE A 228 -33.36 -13.02 -2.84
C ILE A 228 -32.92 -12.02 -3.90
N THR A 229 -33.49 -12.15 -5.09
CA THR A 229 -33.27 -11.25 -6.22
C THR A 229 -34.60 -10.77 -6.79
N TYR A 230 -34.64 -9.53 -7.23
CA TYR A 230 -35.77 -8.97 -7.96
C TYR A 230 -35.81 -9.54 -9.38
N THR A 231 -36.92 -10.20 -9.72
CA THR A 231 -36.98 -11.10 -10.88
C THR A 231 -37.25 -10.42 -12.22
N SER A 232 -37.69 -9.15 -12.25
CA SER A 232 -38.23 -8.57 -13.49
C SER A 232 -37.26 -7.78 -14.35
N ASP A 233 -36.05 -7.42 -13.89
CA ASP A 233 -35.20 -6.49 -14.65
C ASP A 233 -33.71 -6.83 -14.73
N ASN A 234 -33.09 -7.37 -13.67
CA ASN A 234 -31.63 -7.54 -13.66
C ASN A 234 -31.09 -8.42 -12.51
N GLY A 235 -31.95 -9.13 -11.79
CA GLY A 235 -31.53 -9.93 -10.63
C GLY A 235 -30.98 -9.08 -9.47
N THR A 236 -31.34 -7.78 -9.38
CA THR A 236 -30.93 -6.91 -8.26
C THR A 236 -31.20 -7.58 -6.93
N LYS A 237 -30.21 -7.55 -6.03
CA LYS A 237 -30.28 -8.17 -4.71
C LYS A 237 -31.32 -7.47 -3.82
N VAL A 238 -32.09 -8.29 -3.10
CA VAL A 238 -33.16 -7.83 -2.21
C VAL A 238 -32.83 -8.23 -0.77
N VAL A 239 -32.68 -7.22 0.08
CA VAL A 239 -32.51 -7.37 1.52
C VAL A 239 -33.88 -7.23 2.18
N VAL A 240 -34.32 -8.27 2.88
CA VAL A 240 -35.63 -8.29 3.53
C VAL A 240 -35.53 -7.69 4.92
N GLY A 241 -36.39 -6.72 5.20
CA GLY A 241 -36.58 -6.16 6.52
C GLY A 241 -37.42 -7.05 7.43
N ASP A 242 -37.26 -6.89 8.74
CA ASP A 242 -38.01 -7.65 9.73
C ASP A 242 -39.34 -6.99 10.09
N ALA A 243 -39.41 -5.67 10.01
CA ALA A 243 -40.60 -4.86 10.31
C ALA A 243 -40.70 -3.63 9.38
N CYS A 244 -41.90 -3.05 9.29
CA CYS A 244 -42.12 -1.76 8.64
C CYS A 244 -43.01 -0.85 9.49
N PHE A 245 -42.82 0.45 9.32
CA PHE A 245 -43.48 1.50 10.11
C PHE A 245 -43.96 2.63 9.22
N VAL A 246 -45.04 3.28 9.62
CA VAL A 246 -45.49 4.55 9.05
C VAL A 246 -45.53 5.54 10.20
N SER A 247 -44.55 6.44 10.24
CA SER A 247 -44.36 7.32 11.39
C SER A 247 -43.67 8.63 11.02
N LYS A 248 -43.84 9.61 11.90
CA LYS A 248 -43.14 10.88 11.88
C LYS A 248 -41.70 10.70 12.36
N ASN A 249 -40.75 11.13 11.54
CA ASN A 249 -39.32 11.07 11.86
C ASN A 249 -38.85 12.33 12.61
N SER A 250 -37.61 12.32 13.10
CA SER A 250 -36.99 13.44 13.84
C SER A 250 -36.87 14.75 13.04
N ASP A 251 -36.99 14.66 11.72
CA ASP A 251 -37.06 15.80 10.80
C ASP A 251 -38.50 16.22 10.46
N ASN A 252 -39.49 15.74 11.22
CA ASN A 252 -40.91 16.06 11.12
C ASN A 252 -41.59 15.63 9.80
N VAL A 253 -40.98 14.68 9.08
CA VAL A 253 -41.56 14.10 7.86
C VAL A 253 -42.13 12.71 8.15
N ASP A 254 -43.37 12.48 7.74
CA ASP A 254 -43.99 11.15 7.79
C ASP A 254 -43.43 10.25 6.67
N ARG A 255 -42.96 9.06 7.03
CA ARG A 255 -42.36 8.11 6.08
C ARG A 255 -42.89 6.69 6.26
N PHE A 256 -42.92 5.95 5.16
CA PHE A 256 -42.88 4.50 5.21
C PHE A 256 -41.42 4.06 5.37
N GLN A 257 -41.14 3.27 6.40
CA GLN A 257 -39.80 2.83 6.77
C GLN A 257 -39.76 1.31 6.84
N VAL A 258 -38.77 0.68 6.21
CA VAL A 258 -38.46 -0.75 6.35
C VAL A 258 -37.24 -0.89 7.24
N ARG A 259 -37.35 -1.65 8.32
CA ARG A 259 -36.24 -1.90 9.25
C ARG A 259 -35.43 -3.10 8.81
N TYR A 260 -34.12 -2.93 8.74
CA TYR A 260 -33.17 -4.04 8.74
C TYR A 260 -32.65 -4.25 10.15
N ASN A 261 -32.93 -5.41 10.75
CA ASN A 261 -32.49 -5.78 12.10
C ASN A 261 -31.64 -7.06 12.07
N GLY A 262 -30.79 -7.17 11.05
CA GLY A 262 -29.82 -8.27 10.92
C GLY A 262 -28.45 -7.90 11.47
N THR A 263 -27.47 -8.79 11.29
CA THR A 263 -26.07 -8.51 11.61
C THR A 263 -25.57 -7.29 10.84
N GLN A 264 -24.75 -6.47 11.49
CA GLN A 264 -24.05 -5.35 10.86
C GLN A 264 -23.26 -5.82 9.63
N GLY A 265 -23.24 -5.00 8.59
CA GLY A 265 -22.50 -5.30 7.38
C GLY A 265 -22.51 -4.18 6.35
N PHE A 266 -21.88 -4.46 5.22
CA PHE A 266 -21.71 -3.55 4.10
C PHE A 266 -22.83 -3.75 3.07
N ILE A 267 -23.32 -2.64 2.50
CA ILE A 267 -24.37 -2.62 1.47
C ILE A 267 -23.80 -1.88 0.26
N THR A 268 -23.89 -2.49 -0.92
CA THR A 268 -23.51 -1.84 -2.18
C THR A 268 -24.66 -1.02 -2.76
N PRO A 269 -24.37 -0.04 -3.64
CA PRO A 269 -25.38 0.60 -4.47
C PRO A 269 -26.21 -0.43 -5.26
N ASN A 270 -27.40 -0.02 -5.70
CA ASN A 270 -28.36 -0.90 -6.37
C ASN A 270 -28.72 -2.14 -5.53
N THR A 271 -29.07 -1.92 -4.26
CA THR A 271 -29.65 -2.94 -3.36
C THR A 271 -31.07 -2.52 -3.01
N LEU A 272 -32.03 -3.44 -3.15
CA LEU A 272 -33.41 -3.18 -2.77
C LEU A 272 -33.66 -3.59 -1.32
N PHE A 273 -34.45 -2.80 -0.60
CA PHE A 273 -34.98 -3.16 0.71
C PHE A 273 -36.47 -3.47 0.57
N ALA A 274 -36.88 -4.64 1.04
CA ALA A 274 -38.25 -5.12 0.88
C ALA A 274 -38.86 -5.57 2.20
N ILE A 275 -40.20 -5.56 2.25
CA ILE A 275 -41.00 -6.16 3.32
C ILE A 275 -42.12 -7.00 2.70
N GLY A 276 -42.59 -8.02 3.40
CA GLY A 276 -43.76 -8.79 2.98
C GLY A 276 -45.02 -7.93 2.87
N LEU A 277 -45.87 -8.22 1.88
CA LEU A 277 -47.12 -7.47 1.66
C LEU A 277 -48.09 -7.59 2.83
N ASP A 278 -48.09 -8.71 3.54
CA ASP A 278 -48.83 -8.91 4.79
C ASP A 278 -48.47 -7.86 5.84
N LYS A 279 -47.18 -7.68 6.13
CA LYS A 279 -46.69 -6.69 7.09
C LYS A 279 -46.95 -5.26 6.62
N LEU A 280 -46.78 -4.99 5.32
CA LEU A 280 -47.10 -3.71 4.72
C LEU A 280 -48.58 -3.34 4.92
N ARG A 281 -49.48 -4.28 4.62
CA ARG A 281 -50.93 -4.09 4.77
C ARG A 281 -51.30 -3.84 6.23
N SER A 282 -50.69 -4.57 7.16
CA SER A 282 -50.89 -4.34 8.60
C SER A 282 -50.40 -2.95 9.03
N ALA A 283 -49.22 -2.51 8.59
CA ALA A 283 -48.65 -1.21 8.97
C ALA A 283 -49.43 -0.02 8.40
N LEU A 284 -50.00 -0.17 7.20
CA LEU A 284 -50.89 0.83 6.59
C LEU A 284 -52.35 0.66 7.02
N GLU A 285 -52.65 -0.32 7.88
CA GLU A 285 -53.99 -0.74 8.28
C GLU A 285 -54.95 -0.94 7.10
N LEU A 286 -54.45 -1.47 5.98
CA LEU A 286 -55.24 -1.67 4.77
C LEU A 286 -56.23 -2.83 4.95
N THR A 287 -57.49 -2.55 4.66
CA THR A 287 -58.56 -3.55 4.57
C THR A 287 -59.38 -3.30 3.31
N ALA A 288 -60.07 -4.32 2.81
CA ALA A 288 -60.93 -4.18 1.64
C ALA A 288 -62.00 -3.09 1.85
N ALA A 289 -62.51 -2.94 3.08
CA ALA A 289 -63.51 -1.94 3.44
C ALA A 289 -62.97 -0.50 3.47
N LYS A 290 -61.65 -0.31 3.49
CA LYS A 290 -61.00 1.01 3.38
C LYS A 290 -60.63 1.37 1.93
N ILE A 291 -60.79 0.45 0.98
CA ILE A 291 -60.44 0.63 -0.43
C ILE A 291 -61.72 0.68 -1.26
N LYS A 292 -61.80 1.64 -2.19
CA LYS A 292 -62.94 1.79 -3.10
C LYS A 292 -63.17 0.52 -3.91
N LYS A 293 -64.44 0.13 -4.09
CA LYS A 293 -64.79 -1.07 -4.82
C LYS A 293 -64.23 -1.06 -6.23
N GLY A 294 -63.57 -2.16 -6.59
CA GLY A 294 -62.95 -2.37 -7.89
C GLY A 294 -61.48 -1.95 -7.96
N GLU A 295 -61.01 -1.11 -7.03
CA GLU A 295 -59.60 -0.71 -6.96
C GLU A 295 -58.79 -1.78 -6.21
N SER A 296 -57.48 -1.86 -6.51
CA SER A 296 -56.54 -2.76 -5.83
C SER A 296 -55.33 -2.00 -5.32
N ILE A 297 -55.03 -2.14 -4.03
CA ILE A 297 -53.84 -1.57 -3.40
C ILE A 297 -53.09 -2.69 -2.70
N ALA A 298 -51.80 -2.85 -3.00
CA ALA A 298 -50.93 -3.87 -2.42
C ALA A 298 -51.53 -5.30 -2.47
N GLY A 299 -52.32 -5.62 -3.50
CA GLY A 299 -52.98 -6.91 -3.69
C GLY A 299 -54.27 -7.14 -2.87
N ILE A 300 -54.85 -6.11 -2.24
CA ILE A 300 -56.20 -6.16 -1.66
C ILE A 300 -57.16 -5.43 -2.60
N THR A 301 -58.21 -6.13 -3.06
CA THR A 301 -59.32 -5.53 -3.82
C THR A 301 -60.33 -4.86 -2.88
N GLY A 302 -60.73 -3.63 -3.17
CA GLY A 302 -61.66 -2.87 -2.36
C GLY A 302 -63.11 -3.33 -2.45
N THR A 303 -63.86 -3.04 -1.38
CA THR A 303 -65.31 -3.31 -1.26
C THR A 303 -66.12 -2.07 -0.87
N TRP A 304 -65.48 -0.92 -0.66
CA TRP A 304 -66.16 0.30 -0.22
C TRP A 304 -66.88 1.03 -1.36
N TYR A 305 -68.16 1.36 -1.16
CA TYR A 305 -69.01 2.01 -2.17
C TYR A 305 -69.21 3.52 -1.97
N GLY A 306 -68.67 4.11 -0.89
CA GLY A 306 -68.99 5.49 -0.49
C GLY A 306 -70.30 5.59 0.32
N ASN A 307 -70.42 6.59 1.19
CA ASN A 307 -71.65 6.87 1.95
C ASN A 307 -72.67 7.59 1.04
N LYS A 308 -73.57 6.85 0.36
CA LYS A 308 -74.67 7.47 -0.41
C LYS A 308 -75.80 7.86 0.54
N LYS A 309 -76.29 9.10 0.48
CA LYS A 309 -77.47 9.57 1.23
C LYS A 309 -78.64 9.74 0.27
N ALA A 310 -79.87 9.55 0.77
CA ALA A 310 -81.08 9.74 -0.02
C ALA A 310 -82.12 10.59 0.71
N ILE A 311 -82.75 11.51 -0.03
CA ILE A 311 -83.87 12.34 0.43
C ILE A 311 -85.01 12.18 -0.57
N LYS A 312 -86.25 12.24 -0.09
CA LYS A 312 -87.46 12.11 -0.90
C LYS A 312 -88.28 13.40 -0.88
N ALA A 313 -88.95 13.68 -1.99
CA ALA A 313 -90.04 14.65 -2.08
C ALA A 313 -91.27 13.94 -2.69
N PHE A 314 -92.45 14.17 -2.15
CA PHE A 314 -93.70 13.53 -2.57
C PHE A 314 -94.85 14.54 -2.58
N ALA A 315 -95.60 14.59 -3.68
CA ALA A 315 -96.79 15.40 -3.82
C ALA A 315 -97.92 14.55 -4.40
N ALA A 316 -99.09 14.58 -3.79
CA ALA A 316 -100.26 13.86 -4.31
C ALA A 316 -101.58 14.58 -4.02
N ARG A 317 -102.48 14.60 -5.01
CA ARG A 317 -103.85 15.10 -4.89
C ARG A 317 -104.82 14.22 -5.67
N GLY A 318 -106.02 14.01 -5.15
CA GLY A 318 -107.01 13.15 -5.78
C GLY A 318 -108.43 13.36 -5.27
N PHE A 319 -109.39 12.77 -6.01
CA PHE A 319 -110.82 12.56 -5.69
C PHE A 319 -111.42 13.44 -4.57
N GLY A 320 -112.10 14.52 -4.96
CA GLY A 320 -112.99 15.27 -4.07
C GLY A 320 -114.42 15.20 -4.59
N THR A 321 -115.26 14.35 -4.02
CA THR A 321 -116.68 14.22 -4.45
C THR A 321 -117.60 15.27 -3.82
N SER A 322 -117.09 16.16 -2.97
CA SER A 322 -117.82 17.28 -2.40
C SER A 322 -117.12 18.60 -2.72
N SER A 323 -117.92 19.63 -3.00
CA SER A 323 -117.52 20.99 -3.39
C SER A 323 -116.71 21.77 -2.34
N ASN A 324 -116.25 21.13 -1.26
CA ASN A 324 -115.64 21.77 -0.09
C ASN A 324 -114.19 21.32 0.20
N SER A 325 -113.49 20.70 -0.76
CA SER A 325 -112.05 20.47 -0.60
C SER A 325 -111.26 21.72 -1.02
N TRP A 326 -110.71 22.45 -0.05
CA TRP A 326 -110.07 23.77 -0.26
C TRP A 326 -108.60 23.71 -0.69
N ILE A 327 -108.01 22.51 -0.77
CA ILE A 327 -106.60 22.32 -1.13
C ILE A 327 -106.52 21.66 -2.50
N THR A 328 -106.30 22.46 -3.54
CA THR A 328 -106.27 22.02 -4.95
C THR A 328 -104.87 21.68 -5.46
N SER A 329 -103.83 21.87 -4.63
CA SER A 329 -102.43 21.60 -4.97
C SER A 329 -101.64 21.00 -3.80
N ASP A 330 -100.66 20.15 -4.13
CA ASP A 330 -99.57 19.72 -3.26
C ASP A 330 -98.26 20.04 -3.92
N SER A 331 -97.29 20.46 -3.11
CA SER A 331 -95.93 20.64 -3.60
C SER A 331 -94.95 20.38 -2.47
N GLU A 332 -93.90 19.61 -2.77
CA GLU A 332 -92.77 19.45 -1.88
C GLU A 332 -91.50 19.87 -2.62
N SER A 333 -90.67 20.67 -1.96
CA SER A 333 -89.42 21.19 -2.53
C SER A 333 -88.25 20.86 -1.63
N PHE A 334 -87.10 20.62 -2.26
CA PHE A 334 -85.86 20.37 -1.56
C PHE A 334 -84.68 20.97 -2.32
N THR A 335 -83.70 21.50 -1.58
CA THR A 335 -82.46 22.03 -2.14
C THR A 335 -81.36 20.97 -2.07
N MET A 336 -80.79 20.61 -3.22
CA MET A 336 -79.71 19.62 -3.33
C MET A 336 -78.53 19.99 -2.41
N PRO A 337 -78.13 19.12 -1.47
CA PRO A 337 -77.03 19.40 -0.54
C PRO A 337 -75.67 19.12 -1.18
N ALA A 338 -75.64 18.31 -2.24
CA ALA A 338 -74.46 17.95 -3.02
C ALA A 338 -74.88 17.61 -4.46
N ASN A 339 -73.92 17.50 -5.37
CA ASN A 339 -74.18 17.02 -6.73
C ASN A 339 -74.67 15.57 -6.67
N GLY A 340 -75.75 15.25 -7.39
CA GLY A 340 -76.35 13.92 -7.34
C GLY A 340 -77.31 13.65 -8.50
N THR A 341 -78.03 12.54 -8.39
CA THR A 341 -79.03 12.12 -9.38
C THR A 341 -80.41 12.10 -8.73
N VAL A 342 -81.36 12.76 -9.37
CA VAL A 342 -82.77 12.75 -8.97
C VAL A 342 -83.47 11.67 -9.78
N TYR A 343 -83.99 10.63 -9.13
CA TYR A 343 -84.89 9.64 -9.72
C TYR A 343 -86.32 10.03 -9.39
N TYR A 344 -87.25 9.98 -10.33
CA TYR A 344 -88.63 10.40 -10.08
C TYR A 344 -89.64 9.52 -10.80
N GLY A 345 -90.87 9.56 -10.32
CA GLY A 345 -92.01 8.77 -10.81
C GLY A 345 -93.32 9.40 -10.41
N GLY A 346 -94.28 9.48 -11.33
CA GLY A 346 -95.59 10.08 -11.08
C GLY A 346 -96.57 9.85 -12.23
N ALA A 347 -97.85 10.04 -11.98
CA ALA A 347 -98.91 9.89 -12.96
C ALA A 347 -100.09 10.83 -12.67
N THR A 348 -100.88 11.08 -13.72
CA THR A 348 -102.17 11.77 -13.64
C THR A 348 -103.25 10.95 -14.34
N GLY A 349 -104.41 10.83 -13.71
CA GLY A 349 -105.59 10.20 -14.30
C GLY A 349 -106.86 11.01 -14.05
N ASP A 350 -107.74 11.12 -15.05
CA ASP A 350 -109.08 11.70 -14.93
C ASP A 350 -110.14 10.67 -15.34
N TYR A 351 -111.10 10.40 -14.45
CA TYR A 351 -112.15 9.42 -14.67
C TYR A 351 -113.41 9.97 -15.38
N ASN A 352 -113.67 11.28 -15.41
CA ASN A 352 -114.96 11.80 -15.90
C ASN A 352 -114.88 13.13 -16.68
N GLY A 353 -113.67 13.63 -16.99
CA GLY A 353 -113.52 14.89 -17.75
C GLY A 353 -113.85 16.12 -16.92
N SER A 354 -113.81 15.98 -15.59
CA SER A 354 -114.33 16.96 -14.64
C SER A 354 -113.31 18.01 -14.21
N GLY A 355 -112.07 17.96 -14.73
CA GLY A 355 -111.05 18.96 -14.43
C GLY A 355 -109.72 18.74 -15.14
N SER A 356 -108.85 19.74 -15.06
CA SER A 356 -107.44 19.65 -15.48
C SER A 356 -106.57 19.39 -14.26
N GLY A 357 -105.75 18.34 -14.28
CA GLY A 357 -104.78 18.06 -13.21
C GLY A 357 -103.35 18.13 -13.70
N THR A 358 -102.44 18.57 -12.83
CA THR A 358 -101.01 18.63 -13.12
C THR A 358 -100.20 17.65 -12.28
N CYS A 359 -99.16 17.09 -12.88
CA CYS A 359 -98.16 16.24 -12.22
C CYS A 359 -96.81 16.63 -12.79
N ARG A 360 -96.03 17.42 -12.06
CA ARG A 360 -94.84 18.09 -12.58
C ARG A 360 -93.66 17.94 -11.64
N ILE A 361 -92.48 17.83 -12.22
CA ILE A 361 -91.21 17.99 -11.51
C ILE A 361 -90.46 19.18 -12.09
N TYR A 362 -89.92 20.00 -11.20
CA TYR A 362 -89.19 21.22 -11.52
C TYR A 362 -87.75 21.13 -11.02
N LYS A 363 -86.86 21.82 -11.72
CA LYS A 363 -85.50 22.14 -11.30
C LYS A 363 -85.32 23.64 -11.40
N ASN A 364 -85.04 24.31 -10.28
CA ASN A 364 -84.91 25.76 -10.17
C ASN A 364 -86.12 26.50 -10.81
N GLY A 365 -87.33 26.01 -10.55
CA GLY A 365 -88.56 26.56 -11.10
C GLY A 365 -88.86 26.22 -12.57
N THR A 366 -87.95 25.54 -13.28
CA THR A 366 -88.17 25.10 -14.67
C THR A 366 -88.72 23.67 -14.70
N VAL A 367 -89.82 23.42 -15.41
CA VAL A 367 -90.39 22.07 -15.56
C VAL A 367 -89.39 21.17 -16.29
N VAL A 368 -88.98 20.08 -15.64
CA VAL A 368 -88.10 19.05 -16.22
C VAL A 368 -88.93 17.97 -16.93
N ASP A 369 -90.06 17.57 -16.34
CA ASP A 369 -91.00 16.59 -16.92
C ASP A 369 -92.40 16.81 -16.34
N ASN A 370 -93.45 16.42 -17.08
CA ASN A 370 -94.83 16.53 -16.64
C ASN A 370 -95.74 15.41 -17.17
N ARG A 371 -96.84 15.13 -16.48
CA ARG A 371 -97.92 14.23 -16.91
C ARG A 371 -99.28 14.92 -16.84
N ASP A 372 -99.34 16.21 -17.14
CA ASP A 372 -100.57 16.99 -17.03
C ASP A 372 -101.68 16.47 -17.94
N VAL A 373 -102.93 16.51 -17.45
CA VAL A 373 -104.13 16.17 -18.20
C VAL A 373 -105.04 17.40 -18.26
N THR A 374 -105.55 17.73 -19.44
CA THR A 374 -106.43 18.89 -19.66
C THR A 374 -107.74 18.45 -20.33
N GLY A 375 -108.86 18.63 -19.62
CA GLY A 375 -110.22 18.75 -20.18
C GLY A 375 -110.71 17.59 -21.06
N ASN A 376 -110.41 16.33 -20.73
CA ASN A 376 -110.82 15.21 -21.58
C ASN A 376 -111.13 13.94 -20.75
N SER A 377 -112.35 13.43 -20.86
CA SER A 377 -112.88 12.31 -20.06
C SER A 377 -112.09 11.01 -20.29
N TYR A 378 -111.82 10.27 -19.21
CA TYR A 378 -111.11 8.99 -19.22
C TYR A 378 -109.66 9.03 -19.73
N ASN A 379 -108.92 10.09 -19.42
CA ASN A 379 -107.50 10.18 -19.76
C ASN A 379 -106.59 9.70 -18.63
N TRP A 380 -105.72 8.75 -18.94
CA TRP A 380 -104.65 8.29 -18.05
C TRP A 380 -103.29 8.59 -18.68
N ARG A 381 -102.52 9.47 -18.05
CA ARG A 381 -101.11 9.70 -18.41
C ARG A 381 -100.23 8.92 -17.45
N GLY A 382 -99.92 7.71 -17.90
CA GLY A 382 -99.12 6.72 -17.20
C GLY A 382 -97.69 7.16 -16.88
N THR A 383 -97.09 6.34 -16.03
CA THR A 383 -96.08 6.72 -15.04
C THR A 383 -94.75 7.20 -15.63
N MET A 384 -94.15 8.23 -15.03
CA MET A 384 -92.73 8.59 -15.18
C MET A 384 -91.77 7.53 -14.59
N VAL A 385 -91.97 6.22 -14.84
CA VAL A 385 -91.13 5.16 -14.25
C VAL A 385 -89.71 5.20 -14.83
N ASN A 386 -88.71 5.00 -13.97
CA ASN A 386 -87.27 5.00 -14.30
C ASN A 386 -86.76 6.29 -14.95
N LYS A 387 -87.38 7.43 -14.63
CA LYS A 387 -86.87 8.71 -15.08
C LYS A 387 -85.87 9.29 -14.08
N SER A 388 -84.84 9.93 -14.59
CA SER A 388 -83.85 10.61 -13.76
C SER A 388 -83.18 11.78 -14.48
N PHE A 389 -82.67 12.73 -13.70
CA PHE A 389 -81.78 13.79 -14.20
C PHE A 389 -80.70 14.13 -13.16
N SER A 390 -79.61 14.74 -13.63
CA SER A 390 -78.54 15.22 -12.76
C SER A 390 -78.87 16.59 -12.18
N ALA A 391 -78.58 16.78 -10.89
CA ALA A 391 -78.75 18.04 -10.19
C ALA A 391 -77.48 18.37 -9.38
N ASN A 392 -77.12 19.64 -9.36
CA ASN A 392 -75.95 20.17 -8.67
C ASN A 392 -76.34 20.62 -7.26
N ALA A 393 -75.35 20.72 -6.37
CA ALA A 393 -75.53 21.35 -5.06
C ALA A 393 -76.16 22.75 -5.21
N GLY A 394 -77.20 23.04 -4.43
CA GLY A 394 -77.96 24.29 -4.49
C GLY A 394 -79.15 24.27 -5.45
N ASP A 395 -79.25 23.30 -6.38
CA ASP A 395 -80.44 23.17 -7.23
C ASP A 395 -81.68 22.86 -6.38
N VAL A 396 -82.79 23.57 -6.60
CA VAL A 396 -84.08 23.34 -5.95
C VAL A 396 -84.92 22.41 -6.80
N ILE A 397 -85.26 21.25 -6.24
CA ILE A 397 -86.10 20.24 -6.88
C ILE A 397 -87.48 20.31 -6.26
N THR A 398 -88.50 20.53 -7.09
CA THR A 398 -89.89 20.62 -6.63
C THR A 398 -90.71 19.57 -7.35
N VAL A 399 -91.50 18.79 -6.60
CA VAL A 399 -92.54 17.95 -7.16
C VAL A 399 -93.89 18.57 -6.85
N GLU A 400 -94.79 18.58 -7.82
CA GLU A 400 -96.10 19.23 -7.71
C GLU A 400 -97.18 18.32 -8.27
N ALA A 401 -98.29 18.24 -7.54
CA ALA A 401 -99.51 17.57 -7.96
C ALA A 401 -100.71 18.49 -7.74
N THR A 402 -101.54 18.71 -8.75
CA THR A 402 -102.77 19.50 -8.61
C THR A 402 -104.00 18.73 -9.09
N ALA A 403 -105.10 18.88 -8.36
CA ALA A 403 -106.40 18.35 -8.74
C ALA A 403 -107.47 19.40 -8.38
N PRO A 404 -108.34 19.82 -9.31
CA PRO A 404 -109.40 20.78 -9.01
C PRO A 404 -110.38 20.25 -7.97
N SER A 405 -110.91 21.15 -7.13
CA SER A 405 -111.97 20.81 -6.19
C SER A 405 -113.21 20.31 -6.93
N GLY A 406 -113.86 19.27 -6.42
CA GLY A 406 -115.02 18.64 -7.08
C GLY A 406 -114.67 17.75 -8.28
N SER A 407 -113.37 17.54 -8.60
CA SER A 407 -112.96 16.74 -9.75
C SER A 407 -112.69 15.26 -9.41
N THR A 408 -112.75 14.45 -10.46
CA THR A 408 -112.40 13.02 -10.50
C THR A 408 -110.96 12.79 -10.97
N VAL A 409 -110.08 13.78 -10.76
CA VAL A 409 -108.68 13.72 -11.16
C VAL A 409 -107.82 13.23 -10.00
N LEU A 410 -106.85 12.37 -10.28
CA LEU A 410 -105.80 11.92 -9.38
C LEU A 410 -104.44 12.28 -9.99
N CYS A 411 -103.59 12.95 -9.22
CA CYS A 411 -102.22 13.29 -9.57
C CYS A 411 -101.30 12.87 -8.42
N PHE A 412 -100.18 12.22 -8.72
CA PHE A 412 -99.14 11.98 -7.73
C PHE A 412 -97.77 11.96 -8.37
N ILE A 413 -96.76 12.41 -7.63
CA ILE A 413 -95.37 12.36 -8.04
C ILE A 413 -94.45 12.22 -6.83
N GLN A 414 -93.42 11.39 -6.99
CA GLN A 414 -92.35 11.18 -6.03
C GLN A 414 -91.02 11.42 -6.73
N ALA A 415 -90.08 12.04 -6.03
CA ALA A 415 -88.67 12.07 -6.38
C ALA A 415 -87.83 11.49 -5.23
N VAL A 416 -86.82 10.68 -5.56
CA VAL A 416 -85.77 10.18 -4.67
C VAL A 416 -84.44 10.64 -5.22
N ILE A 417 -83.70 11.37 -4.40
CA ILE A 417 -82.42 11.96 -4.79
C ILE A 417 -81.32 11.12 -4.16
N VAL A 418 -80.32 10.72 -4.94
CA VAL A 418 -79.13 10.01 -4.47
C VAL A 418 -77.92 10.89 -4.68
N TYR A 419 -77.22 11.21 -3.59
CA TYR A 419 -76.06 12.11 -3.56
C TYR A 419 -74.97 11.62 -2.61
#